data_AF-A0A0K8PTF7-F1
#
_entry.id   AF-A0A0K8PTF7-F1
#
_cell.length_a   1.000
_cell.length_b   1.000
_cell.length_c   1.000
_cell.angle_alpha   90.00
_cell.angle_beta   90.00
_cell.angle_gamma   90.00
#
_symmetry.space_group_name_H-M   'P 1'
#
loop_
_entity.id
_entity.type
_entity.pdbx_description
1 polymer ?
#
loop_
_entity_poly.entity_id
_entity_poly.type
_entity_poly.pdbx_seq_one_letter_code
_entity_poly.pdbx_strand_id
1 'polypeptide(L)'
;MISTAQDLHTFISALMTGKLLPAPLLAEMRKPHPKAGYGLGVFVQDVGENGGTVITHNGGTAGHAALMYSTPDGSKTLTAALNYVDDAALSMAEAFQKATQRLVKEVFGRGQAERPDEAAEPTQPTA
;
A
#
# COMPACT_ATOMS: atom_id res chain seq x y z
N MET A 1 -5.79 -12.82 15.04
CA MET A 1 -4.45 -12.49 15.58
C MET A 1 -4.58 -11.24 16.44
N ILE A 2 -3.87 -11.16 17.57
CA ILE A 2 -3.74 -9.94 18.39
C ILE A 2 -2.29 -9.48 18.25
N SER A 3 -2.06 -8.19 17.99
CA SER A 3 -0.74 -7.62 17.74
C SER A 3 -0.75 -6.10 17.94
N THR A 4 0.39 -5.44 17.77
CA THR A 4 0.53 -3.98 17.75
C THR A 4 0.91 -3.49 16.35
N ALA A 5 0.72 -2.20 16.05
CA ALA A 5 1.17 -1.64 14.76
C ALA A 5 2.69 -1.80 14.56
N GLN A 6 3.47 -1.74 15.65
CA GLN A 6 4.92 -1.93 15.64
C GLN A 6 5.32 -3.38 15.37
N ASP A 7 4.60 -4.35 15.93
CA ASP A 7 4.84 -5.77 15.66
C ASP A 7 4.45 -6.13 14.22
N LEU A 8 3.34 -5.60 13.72
CA LEU A 8 2.96 -5.74 12.30
C LEU A 8 4.03 -5.15 11.38
N HIS A 9 4.60 -3.99 11.75
CA HIS A 9 5.70 -3.37 10.99
C HIS A 9 6.93 -4.27 10.96
N THR A 10 7.29 -4.84 12.13
CA THR A 10 8.41 -5.78 12.25
C THR A 10 8.17 -7.02 11.37
N PHE A 11 6.98 -7.60 11.44
CA PHE A 11 6.59 -8.78 10.66
C PHE A 11 6.68 -8.51 9.16
N ILE A 12 6.00 -7.47 8.64
CA ILE A 12 5.94 -7.23 7.20
C ILE A 12 7.33 -6.83 6.65
N SER A 13 8.13 -6.09 7.42
CA SER A 13 9.50 -5.76 7.03
C SER A 13 10.37 -7.01 6.96
N ALA A 14 10.31 -7.88 7.98
CA ALA A 14 11.06 -9.14 8.00
C ALA A 14 10.63 -10.10 6.87
N LEU A 15 9.32 -10.18 6.61
CA LEU A 15 8.77 -10.98 5.51
C LEU A 15 9.26 -10.46 4.16
N MET A 16 9.17 -9.15 3.91
CA MET A 16 9.51 -8.59 2.60
C MET A 16 11.00 -8.58 2.30
N THR A 17 11.83 -8.47 3.34
CA THR A 17 13.30 -8.56 3.23
C THR A 17 13.82 -10.01 3.17
N GLY A 18 12.93 -11.01 3.15
CA GLY A 18 13.32 -12.42 3.03
C GLY A 18 13.89 -13.06 4.29
N LYS A 19 13.74 -12.42 5.46
CA LYS A 19 14.19 -12.99 6.74
C LYS A 19 13.34 -14.17 7.21
N LEU A 20 12.09 -14.25 6.77
CA LEU A 20 11.13 -15.27 7.23
C LEU A 20 10.92 -16.42 6.25
N LEU A 21 11.22 -16.22 4.97
CA LEU A 21 11.02 -17.22 3.92
C LEU A 21 12.23 -17.25 2.97
N PRO A 22 12.69 -18.44 2.55
CA PRO A 22 13.61 -18.57 1.42
C PRO A 22 13.08 -17.87 0.16
N ALA A 23 13.97 -17.32 -0.65
CA ALA A 23 13.63 -16.56 -1.86
C ALA A 23 12.58 -17.25 -2.77
N PRO A 24 12.66 -18.57 -3.05
CA PRO A 24 11.64 -19.25 -3.87
C PRO A 24 10.24 -19.22 -3.26
N LEU A 25 10.11 -19.38 -1.94
CA LEU A 25 8.81 -19.36 -1.27
C LEU A 25 8.25 -17.94 -1.15
N LEU A 26 9.11 -16.94 -0.96
CA LEU A 26 8.71 -15.54 -0.97
C LEU A 26 8.18 -15.12 -2.36
N ALA A 27 8.81 -15.62 -3.43
CA ALA A 27 8.36 -15.40 -4.80
C ALA A 27 6.98 -16.04 -5.04
N GLU A 28 6.78 -17.29 -4.64
CA GLU A 28 5.48 -17.96 -4.76
C GLU A 28 4.39 -17.27 -3.93
N MET A 29 4.70 -16.82 -2.71
CA MET A 29 3.75 -16.08 -1.87
C MET A 29 3.26 -14.80 -2.54
N ARG A 30 4.14 -14.10 -3.27
CA ARG A 30 3.87 -12.85 -3.97
C ARG A 30 3.33 -13.03 -5.38
N LYS A 31 3.16 -14.25 -5.88
CA LYS A 31 2.63 -14.50 -7.22
C LYS A 31 1.10 -14.35 -7.19
N PRO A 32 0.51 -13.26 -7.73
CA PRO A 32 -0.92 -13.07 -7.61
C PRO A 32 -1.69 -13.96 -8.60
N HIS A 33 -2.86 -14.43 -8.19
CA HIS A 33 -3.82 -15.00 -9.11
C HIS A 33 -4.36 -13.89 -10.04
N PRO A 34 -4.36 -14.08 -11.39
CA PRO A 34 -4.66 -13.01 -12.36
C PRO A 34 -6.00 -12.30 -12.16
N LYS A 35 -7.01 -13.01 -11.64
CA LYS A 35 -8.37 -12.47 -11.44
C LYS A 35 -8.54 -11.65 -10.15
N ALA A 36 -7.62 -11.76 -9.19
CA ALA A 36 -7.82 -11.24 -7.84
C ALA A 36 -6.68 -10.34 -7.34
N GLY A 37 -5.51 -10.35 -8.00
CA GLY A 37 -4.33 -9.66 -7.47
C GLY A 37 -3.89 -10.22 -6.12
N TYR A 38 -4.25 -11.47 -5.79
CA TYR A 38 -4.04 -12.09 -4.49
C TYR A 38 -3.11 -13.30 -4.62
N GLY A 39 -1.99 -13.28 -3.91
CA GLY A 39 -1.06 -14.40 -3.78
C GLY A 39 -1.42 -15.31 -2.61
N LEU A 40 -0.42 -15.86 -1.93
CA LEU A 40 -0.65 -16.69 -0.74
C LEU A 40 -0.75 -15.81 0.51
N GLY A 41 -1.96 -15.33 0.81
CA GLY A 41 -2.23 -14.55 2.02
C GLY A 41 -1.87 -13.07 1.92
N VAL A 42 -1.59 -12.55 0.73
CA VAL A 42 -1.31 -11.13 0.47
C VAL A 42 -1.92 -10.67 -0.85
N PHE A 43 -2.37 -9.43 -0.91
CA PHE A 43 -2.61 -8.73 -2.16
C PHE A 43 -1.30 -8.16 -2.72
N VAL A 44 -1.23 -8.10 -4.04
CA VAL A 44 -0.19 -7.45 -4.84
C VAL A 44 -0.90 -6.41 -5.69
N GLN A 45 -0.71 -5.14 -5.34
CA GLN A 45 -1.48 -4.03 -5.91
C GLN A 45 -0.54 -3.00 -6.51
N ASP A 46 -0.87 -2.50 -7.69
CA ASP A 46 -0.24 -1.30 -8.24
C ASP A 46 -0.99 -0.08 -7.69
N VAL A 47 -0.29 0.85 -7.04
CA VAL A 47 -0.87 2.08 -6.48
C VAL A 47 -0.77 3.28 -7.45
N GLY A 48 -0.53 3.01 -8.73
CA GLY A 48 -0.57 3.97 -9.83
C GLY A 48 0.81 4.48 -10.25
N GLU A 49 0.80 5.33 -11.29
CA GLU A 49 1.97 5.77 -12.08
C GLU A 49 3.18 6.24 -11.27
N ASN A 50 2.98 6.67 -10.02
CA ASN A 50 4.02 7.24 -9.17
C ASN A 50 4.31 6.45 -7.89
N GLY A 51 3.58 5.36 -7.59
CA GLY A 51 3.72 4.64 -6.32
C GLY A 51 4.15 3.17 -6.44
N GLY A 52 4.12 2.61 -7.64
CA GLY A 52 4.61 1.25 -7.92
C GLY A 52 3.78 0.15 -7.24
N THR A 53 4.37 -1.03 -7.13
CA THR A 53 3.71 -2.20 -6.51
C THR A 53 3.83 -2.16 -4.98
N VAL A 54 2.75 -2.47 -4.28
CA VAL A 54 2.70 -2.72 -2.84
C VAL A 54 2.18 -4.12 -2.54
N ILE A 55 2.70 -4.71 -1.47
CA ILE A 55 2.23 -5.97 -0.89
C ILE A 55 1.42 -5.62 0.35
N THR A 56 0.19 -6.14 0.46
CA THR A 56 -0.71 -5.76 1.56
C THR A 56 -1.62 -6.89 2.02
N HIS A 57 -2.05 -6.80 3.28
CA HIS A 57 -3.22 -7.51 3.78
C HIS A 57 -3.85 -6.71 4.91
N ASN A 58 -5.08 -6.24 4.72
CA ASN A 58 -5.82 -5.54 5.75
C ASN A 58 -6.64 -6.54 6.58
N GLY A 59 -6.88 -6.21 7.84
CA GLY A 59 -7.70 -6.99 8.75
C GLY A 59 -8.84 -6.16 9.31
N GLY A 60 -9.97 -6.80 9.60
CA GLY A 60 -11.12 -6.15 10.22
C GLY A 60 -11.92 -7.12 11.07
N THR A 61 -12.30 -6.67 12.26
CA THR A 61 -13.30 -7.30 13.12
C THR A 61 -14.11 -6.20 13.81
N ALA A 62 -15.21 -6.52 14.48
CA ALA A 62 -16.03 -5.50 15.13
C ALA A 62 -15.19 -4.62 16.06
N GLY A 63 -15.24 -3.30 15.84
CA GLY A 63 -14.49 -2.32 16.63
C GLY A 63 -13.04 -2.06 16.17
N HIS A 64 -12.49 -2.86 15.25
CA HIS A 64 -11.05 -2.85 14.95
C HIS A 64 -10.74 -3.10 13.47
N ALA A 65 -9.84 -2.29 12.91
CA ALA A 65 -9.22 -2.53 11.63
C ALA A 65 -7.70 -2.41 11.70
N ALA A 66 -7.01 -3.14 10.83
CA ALA A 66 -5.57 -3.11 10.70
C ALA A 66 -5.17 -2.91 9.24
N LEU A 67 -4.23 -2.02 9.02
CA LEU A 67 -3.58 -1.78 7.73
C LEU A 67 -2.16 -2.34 7.80
N MET A 68 -1.74 -3.08 6.77
CA MET A 68 -0.38 -3.60 6.67
C MET A 68 0.06 -3.60 5.21
N TYR A 69 1.05 -2.78 4.90
CA TYR A 69 1.56 -2.52 3.56
C TYR A 69 3.08 -2.48 3.56
N SER A 70 3.67 -2.90 2.45
CA SER A 70 5.11 -2.78 2.21
C SER A 70 5.44 -2.77 0.72
N THR A 71 6.55 -2.13 0.35
CA THR A 71 7.17 -2.34 -0.98
C THR A 71 7.73 -3.76 -1.08
N PRO A 72 7.86 -4.34 -2.30
CA PRO A 72 8.38 -5.70 -2.48
C PRO A 72 9.80 -5.93 -1.94
N ASP A 73 10.59 -4.88 -1.77
CA ASP A 73 11.93 -4.90 -1.18
C ASP A 73 11.94 -4.64 0.34
N GLY A 74 10.80 -4.25 0.92
CA GLY A 74 10.69 -3.89 2.34
C GLY A 74 11.25 -2.52 2.71
N SER A 75 11.65 -1.68 1.75
CA SER A 75 12.28 -0.37 2.01
C SER A 75 11.29 0.69 2.53
N LYS A 76 10.00 0.55 2.23
CA LYS A 76 8.93 1.41 2.75
C LYS A 76 7.79 0.55 3.25
N THR A 77 7.27 0.89 4.42
CA THR A 77 6.16 0.18 5.06
C THR A 77 5.15 1.15 5.67
N LEU A 78 3.90 0.72 5.71
CA LEU A 78 2.82 1.40 6.42
C LEU A 78 2.07 0.35 7.24
N THR A 79 1.99 0.57 8.55
CA THR A 79 1.11 -0.19 9.43
C THR A 79 0.27 0.75 10.27
N ALA A 80 -0.99 0.41 10.46
CA ALA A 80 -1.90 1.17 11.31
C ALA A 80 -2.90 0.24 11.99
N ALA A 81 -3.31 0.60 13.20
CA ALA A 81 -4.45 0.02 13.89
C ALA A 81 -5.49 1.13 14.08
N LEU A 82 -6.73 0.87 13.67
CA LEU A 82 -7.84 1.80 13.75
C LEU A 82 -8.92 1.19 14.62
N ASN A 83 -9.38 1.94 15.61
CA ASN A 83 -10.52 1.56 16.44
C ASN A 83 -11.71 2.42 16.05
N TYR A 84 -12.72 1.79 15.45
CA TYR A 84 -13.96 2.46 15.07
C TYR A 84 -15.13 1.50 15.18
N VAL A 85 -16.30 2.03 15.50
CA VAL A 85 -17.56 1.28 15.50
C VAL A 85 -18.34 1.72 14.27
N ASP A 86 -18.91 0.75 13.57
CA ASP A 86 -19.79 0.99 12.43
C ASP A 86 -21.23 0.65 12.82
N ASP A 87 -22.19 1.20 12.08
CA ASP A 87 -23.59 0.80 12.20
C ASP A 87 -23.92 -0.39 11.28
N ALA A 88 -25.13 -0.92 11.39
CA ALA A 88 -25.58 -2.05 10.57
C ALA A 88 -25.63 -1.73 9.06
N ALA A 89 -25.62 -0.45 8.68
CA ALA A 89 -25.59 0.01 7.30
C ALA A 89 -24.15 0.25 6.78
N LEU A 90 -23.12 0.01 7.61
CA LEU A 90 -21.71 0.25 7.29
C LEU A 90 -21.42 1.71 6.89
N SER A 91 -22.05 2.66 7.58
CA SER A 91 -21.92 4.09 7.25
C SER A 91 -20.49 4.63 7.31
N MET A 92 -19.57 3.98 8.03
CA MET A 92 -18.16 4.38 8.12
C MET A 92 -17.29 3.85 6.97
N ALA A 93 -17.82 2.96 6.12
CA ALA A 93 -17.05 2.31 5.05
C ALA A 93 -16.38 3.32 4.11
N GLU A 94 -17.09 4.36 3.67
CA GLU A 94 -16.54 5.36 2.75
C GLU A 94 -15.42 6.18 3.41
N ALA A 95 -15.61 6.58 4.68
CA ALA A 95 -14.60 7.30 5.43
C ALA A 95 -13.33 6.45 5.63
N PHE A 96 -13.49 5.17 5.95
CA PHE A 96 -12.39 4.22 6.07
C PHE A 96 -11.62 4.04 4.75
N GLN A 97 -12.33 3.90 3.63
CA GLN A 97 -11.72 3.78 2.30
C GLN A 97 -10.92 5.05 1.94
N LYS A 98 -11.50 6.24 2.14
CA LYS A 98 -10.82 7.52 1.91
C LYS A 98 -9.58 7.69 2.78
N ALA A 99 -9.66 7.34 4.07
CA ALA A 99 -8.53 7.39 4.98
C ALA A 99 -7.40 6.45 4.54
N THR A 100 -7.75 5.21 4.15
CA THR A 100 -6.79 4.22 3.66
C THR A 100 -6.10 4.70 2.38
N GLN A 101 -6.87 5.20 1.40
CA GLN A 101 -6.31 5.75 0.15
C GLN A 101 -5.36 6.91 0.41
N ARG A 102 -5.72 7.82 1.33
CA ARG A 102 -4.85 8.95 1.70
C ARG A 102 -3.54 8.48 2.32
N LEU A 103 -3.58 7.53 3.25
CA LEU A 103 -2.37 6.98 3.89
C LEU A 103 -1.48 6.25 2.89
N VAL A 104 -2.07 5.43 2.01
CA VAL A 104 -1.32 4.73 0.96
C VAL A 104 -0.66 5.74 0.02
N LYS A 105 -1.38 6.77 -0.41
CA LYS A 105 -0.84 7.83 -1.27
C LYS A 105 0.31 8.59 -0.59
N GLU A 106 0.16 8.93 0.70
CA GLU A 106 1.18 9.67 1.45
C GLU A 106 2.49 8.88 1.59
N VAL A 107 2.39 7.58 1.88
CA VAL A 107 3.59 6.75 2.16
C VAL A 107 4.25 6.27 0.86
N PHE A 108 3.44 5.86 -0.12
CA PHE A 108 3.92 5.17 -1.32
C PHE A 108 3.88 6.03 -2.58
N GLY A 109 3.06 7.08 -2.64
CA GLY A 109 3.10 8.01 -3.77
C GLY A 109 4.42 8.76 -3.81
N ARG A 110 5.15 8.70 -4.93
CA ARG A 110 6.24 9.65 -5.16
C ARG A 110 5.61 11.05 -5.26
N GLY A 111 6.09 11.97 -4.42
CA GLY A 111 5.76 13.38 -4.57
C GLY A 111 6.03 13.82 -6.00
N GLN A 112 5.20 14.70 -6.55
CA GLN A 112 5.60 15.48 -7.72
C GLN A 112 6.90 16.19 -7.32
N ALA A 113 8.06 15.63 -7.68
CA ALA A 113 9.22 16.46 -7.87
C ALA A 113 8.80 17.44 -8.96
N GLU A 114 8.64 18.71 -8.59
CA GLU A 114 8.46 19.80 -9.54
C GLU A 114 9.48 19.58 -10.66
N ARG A 115 8.99 19.17 -11.84
CA ARG A 115 9.78 19.36 -13.04
C ARG A 115 9.87 20.87 -13.19
N PRO A 116 11.08 21.46 -13.21
CA PRO A 116 11.20 22.86 -13.58
C PRO A 116 10.50 23.01 -14.93
N ASP A 117 9.55 23.93 -14.97
CA ASP A 117 8.82 24.31 -16.16
C ASP A 117 9.85 24.63 -17.25
N GLU A 118 9.96 23.76 -18.25
CA GLU A 118 10.80 24.00 -19.42
C GLU A 118 10.08 25.09 -20.19
N ALA A 119 10.52 26.33 -19.96
CA ALA A 119 10.02 27.53 -20.62
C ALA A 119 10.01 27.31 -22.15
N ALA A 120 8.82 27.07 -22.69
CA ALA A 120 8.58 27.07 -24.12
C ALA A 120 8.63 28.53 -24.60
N GLU A 121 9.79 28.89 -25.13
CA GLU A 121 10.03 30.14 -25.86
C GLU A 121 9.13 30.18 -27.13
N PRO A 122 8.31 31.23 -27.34
CA PRO A 122 7.45 31.29 -28.51
C PRO A 122 8.26 31.72 -29.74
N THR A 123 8.50 30.79 -30.65
CA THR A 123 8.99 31.10 -32.00
C THR A 123 7.82 31.55 -32.88
N GLN A 124 7.81 32.83 -33.22
CA GLN A 124 6.96 33.39 -34.28
C GLN A 124 7.49 32.94 -35.66
N PRO A 125 6.64 32.57 -36.62
CA PRO A 125 7.02 32.56 -38.03
C PRO A 125 6.71 33.92 -38.68
N THR A 126 7.74 34.48 -39.30
CA THR A 126 7.70 35.60 -40.24
C THR A 126 7.27 35.12 -41.63
N ALA A 127 6.62 36.03 -42.37
CA ALA A 127 6.16 35.98 -43.77
C ALA A 127 4.72 35.50 -44.01
#